data_AF-A0A914NEE6-F1
#
_entry.id   AF-A0A914NEE6-F1
#
_cell.length_a   1.000
_cell.length_b   1.000
_cell.length_c   1.000
_cell.angle_alpha   90.00
_cell.angle_beta   90.00
_cell.angle_gamma   90.00
#
_symmetry.space_group_name_H-M   'P 1'
#
loop_
_entity.id
_entity.type
_entity.pdbx_description
1 polymer ?
#
loop_
_entity_poly.entity_id
_entity_poly.type
_entity_poly.pdbx_seq_one_letter_code
_entity_poly.pdbx_strand_id
1 'polypeptide(L)'
;MDEFNEIKSTFDKASRWQFSFCGRLLVAAPILRHLPFFYQSFVEFSELPLPIYKYLNKQIENRIEMRNLKNEKKEPKDLLDCYLDQMESDEANEEFNMDNFRALCYDLLLAGQETTGNTLSFLVLYLLLDQRVQSKLQAELDNLVEGCEELIGLSQRPQANYTNAVINRDPFILSLSFYPYPFAIKL
;
A
#
# COMPACT_ATOMS: atom_id res chain seq x y z
N MET A 1 16.45 -4.25 -10.28
CA MET A 1 15.51 -3.33 -10.96
C MET A 1 14.41 -4.13 -11.67
N ASP A 2 14.74 -5.29 -12.24
CA ASP A 2 13.79 -6.15 -12.96
C ASP A 2 12.67 -6.73 -12.06
N GLU A 3 13.00 -7.28 -10.89
CA GLU A 3 12.01 -7.84 -9.93
C GLU A 3 10.98 -6.79 -9.48
N PHE A 4 11.43 -5.57 -9.19
CA PHE A 4 10.52 -4.47 -8.82
C PHE A 4 9.57 -4.09 -9.97
N ASN A 5 10.09 -3.99 -11.19
CA ASN A 5 9.27 -3.66 -12.36
C ASN A 5 8.25 -4.76 -12.68
N GLU A 6 8.62 -6.03 -12.47
CA GLU A 6 7.71 -7.17 -12.61
C GLU A 6 6.55 -7.09 -11.60
N ILE A 7 6.87 -6.86 -10.33
CA ILE A 7 5.86 -6.72 -9.27
C ILE A 7 4.96 -5.52 -9.52
N LYS A 8 5.52 -4.36 -9.89
CA LYS A 8 4.76 -3.17 -10.25
C LYS A 8 3.81 -3.43 -11.42
N SER A 9 4.29 -4.05 -12.50
CA SER A 9 3.48 -4.42 -13.66
C SER A 9 2.34 -5.37 -13.28
N THR A 10 2.59 -6.26 -12.33
CA THR A 10 1.58 -7.20 -11.80
C THR A 10 0.49 -6.45 -11.03
N PHE A 11 0.85 -5.50 -10.16
CA PHE A 11 -0.12 -4.62 -9.49
C PHE A 11 -0.94 -3.80 -10.48
N ASP A 12 -0.29 -3.18 -11.47
CA ASP A 12 -0.98 -2.38 -12.50
C ASP A 12 -2.01 -3.21 -13.28
N LYS A 13 -1.68 -4.46 -13.60
CA LYS A 13 -2.61 -5.40 -14.23
C LYS A 13 -3.76 -5.79 -13.31
N ALA A 14 -3.49 -6.01 -12.01
CA ALA A 14 -4.50 -6.37 -11.02
C ALA A 14 -5.53 -5.24 -10.84
N SER A 15 -5.03 -4.03 -10.70
CA SER A 15 -5.85 -2.81 -10.65
C SER A 15 -6.71 -2.67 -11.92
N ARG A 16 -6.11 -2.80 -13.10
CA ARG A 16 -6.85 -2.73 -14.38
C ARG A 16 -7.92 -3.81 -14.49
N TRP A 17 -7.63 -5.03 -14.08
CA TRP A 17 -8.61 -6.11 -14.09
C TRP A 17 -9.77 -5.80 -13.15
N GLN A 18 -9.49 -5.34 -11.93
CA GLN A 18 -10.50 -4.98 -10.92
C GLN A 18 -11.46 -3.90 -11.44
N PHE A 19 -10.94 -2.88 -12.14
CA PHE A 19 -11.76 -1.81 -12.71
C PHE A 19 -12.35 -2.12 -14.10
N SER A 20 -11.97 -3.24 -14.71
CA SER A 20 -12.50 -3.66 -16.01
C SER A 20 -13.99 -4.01 -15.95
N PHE A 21 -14.63 -4.09 -17.13
CA PHE A 21 -16.01 -4.57 -17.22
C PHE A 21 -16.14 -6.03 -16.75
N CYS A 22 -15.26 -6.91 -17.22
CA CYS A 22 -15.27 -8.33 -16.87
C CYS A 22 -14.97 -8.56 -15.38
N GLY A 23 -13.97 -7.88 -14.81
CA GLY A 23 -13.61 -8.02 -13.40
C GLY A 23 -14.75 -7.63 -12.47
N ARG A 24 -15.38 -6.48 -12.71
CA ARG A 24 -16.54 -6.03 -11.91
C ARG A 24 -17.71 -7.01 -11.98
N LEU A 25 -18.00 -7.57 -13.16
CA LEU A 25 -19.06 -8.56 -13.31
C LEU A 25 -18.73 -9.89 -12.64
N LEU A 26 -17.49 -10.37 -12.74
CA LEU A 26 -17.05 -11.61 -12.10
C LEU A 26 -17.07 -11.50 -10.56
N VAL A 27 -16.74 -10.32 -10.01
CA VAL A 27 -16.86 -10.05 -8.57
C VAL A 27 -18.32 -9.99 -8.13
N ALA A 28 -19.18 -9.30 -8.89
CA ALA A 28 -20.60 -9.16 -8.54
C ALA A 28 -21.40 -10.47 -8.72
N ALA A 29 -21.05 -11.27 -9.72
CA ALA A 29 -21.72 -12.52 -10.07
C ALA A 29 -20.70 -13.63 -10.37
N PRO A 30 -20.17 -14.31 -9.33
CA PRO A 30 -19.13 -15.34 -9.48
C PRO A 30 -19.51 -16.50 -10.40
N ILE A 31 -20.81 -16.79 -10.57
CA ILE A 31 -21.31 -17.84 -11.48
C ILE A 31 -20.91 -17.60 -12.94
N LEU A 32 -20.66 -16.35 -13.33
CA LEU A 32 -20.24 -16.00 -14.69
C LEU A 32 -18.90 -16.65 -15.08
N ARG A 33 -18.07 -17.06 -14.11
CA ARG A 33 -16.79 -17.76 -14.36
C ARG A 33 -16.92 -19.05 -15.17
N HIS A 34 -18.12 -19.66 -15.18
CA HIS A 34 -18.38 -20.89 -15.93
C HIS A 34 -18.75 -20.64 -17.40
N LEU A 35 -18.98 -19.38 -17.80
CA LEU A 35 -19.27 -19.03 -19.19
C LEU A 35 -17.96 -18.89 -19.99
N PRO A 36 -17.88 -19.44 -21.22
CA PRO A 36 -16.66 -19.39 -22.03
C PRO A 36 -16.10 -17.97 -22.24
N PHE A 37 -16.98 -16.96 -22.32
CA PHE A 37 -16.59 -15.56 -22.50
C PHE A 37 -15.82 -14.99 -21.29
N PHE A 38 -16.21 -15.35 -20.07
CA PHE A 38 -15.58 -14.83 -18.85
C PHE A 38 -14.49 -15.76 -18.29
N TYR A 39 -14.46 -17.02 -18.73
CA TYR A 39 -13.52 -18.02 -18.26
C TYR A 39 -12.06 -17.57 -18.47
N GLN A 40 -11.73 -17.02 -19.64
CA GLN A 40 -10.38 -16.54 -19.92
C GLN A 40 -9.96 -15.41 -18.97
N SER A 41 -10.83 -14.42 -18.76
CA SER A 41 -10.56 -13.33 -17.80
C SER A 41 -10.47 -13.82 -16.35
N PHE A 42 -11.17 -14.90 -16.00
CA PHE A 42 -11.06 -15.53 -14.69
C PHE A 42 -9.73 -16.28 -14.51
N VAL A 43 -9.27 -17.01 -15.53
CA VAL A 43 -7.96 -17.68 -15.51
C VAL A 43 -6.84 -16.66 -15.35
N GLU A 44 -6.87 -15.59 -16.16
CA GLU A 44 -5.90 -14.49 -16.05
C GLU A 44 -5.88 -13.88 -14.64
N PHE A 45 -7.04 -13.67 -14.04
CA PHE A 45 -7.15 -13.19 -12.66
C PHE A 45 -6.57 -14.17 -11.65
N SER A 46 -6.81 -15.48 -11.81
CA SER A 46 -6.35 -16.49 -10.85
C SER A 46 -4.82 -16.63 -10.81
N GLU A 47 -4.13 -16.34 -11.91
CA GLU A 47 -2.67 -16.43 -12.01
C GLU A 47 -1.97 -15.11 -11.64
N LEU A 48 -2.69 -14.00 -11.71
CA LEU A 48 -2.14 -12.66 -11.54
C LEU A 48 -1.48 -12.42 -10.17
N PRO A 49 -1.99 -12.94 -9.03
CA PRO A 49 -1.34 -12.76 -7.74
C PRO A 49 -0.03 -13.54 -7.57
N LEU A 50 0.25 -14.55 -8.41
CA LEU A 50 1.35 -15.51 -8.19
C LEU A 50 2.74 -14.85 -8.05
N PRO A 51 3.15 -13.88 -8.90
CA PRO A 51 4.44 -13.21 -8.75
C PRO A 51 4.54 -12.44 -7.42
N ILE A 52 3.45 -11.81 -6.98
CA ILE A 52 3.40 -11.07 -5.72
C ILE A 52 3.52 -12.02 -4.54
N TYR A 53 2.77 -13.13 -4.54
CA TYR A 53 2.90 -14.16 -3.50
C TYR A 53 4.30 -14.75 -3.44
N LYS A 54 4.90 -15.06 -4.60
CA LYS A 54 6.28 -15.58 -4.67
C LYS A 54 7.28 -14.59 -4.08
N TYR A 55 7.16 -13.31 -4.43
CA TYR A 55 8.01 -12.26 -3.89
C TYR A 55 7.84 -12.11 -2.38
N LEU A 56 6.60 -12.00 -1.90
CA LEU A 56 6.32 -11.86 -0.47
C LEU A 56 6.83 -13.05 0.33
N ASN A 57 6.57 -14.28 -0.12
CA ASN A 57 7.05 -15.49 0.55
C ASN A 57 8.56 -15.50 0.67
N LYS A 58 9.28 -15.14 -0.41
CA LYS A 58 10.75 -15.00 -0.39
C LYS A 58 11.21 -13.95 0.63
N GLN A 59 10.54 -12.79 0.73
CA GLN A 59 10.90 -11.78 1.73
C GLN A 59 10.64 -12.25 3.17
N ILE A 60 9.51 -12.93 3.40
CA ILE A 60 9.13 -13.48 4.70
C ILE A 60 10.16 -14.54 5.13
N GLU A 61 10.49 -15.49 4.25
CA GLU A 61 11.48 -16.54 4.51
C GLU A 61 12.85 -15.96 4.85
N ASN A 62 13.36 -15.04 4.02
CA ASN A 62 14.62 -14.35 4.28
C ASN A 62 14.61 -13.64 5.65
N ARG A 63 13.49 -13.03 6.03
CA ARG A 63 13.37 -12.31 7.30
C ARG A 63 13.28 -13.25 8.51
N ILE A 64 12.65 -14.41 8.36
CA ILE A 64 12.67 -15.50 9.37
C ILE A 64 14.10 -16.02 9.55
N GLU A 65 14.83 -16.28 8.47
CA GLU A 65 16.23 -16.72 8.53
C GLU A 65 17.10 -15.70 9.27
N MET A 66 16.95 -14.41 8.95
CA MET A 66 17.67 -13.34 9.65
C MET A 66 17.37 -13.29 11.15
N ARG A 67 16.12 -13.50 11.57
CA ARG A 67 15.73 -13.58 12.99
C ARG A 67 16.44 -14.74 13.68
N ASN A 68 16.41 -15.92 13.05
CA ASN A 68 17.00 -17.15 13.58
C ASN A 68 18.53 -17.05 13.71
N LEU A 69 19.20 -16.43 12.74
CA LEU A 69 20.66 -16.23 12.77
C LEU A 69 21.12 -15.30 13.89
N LYS A 70 20.33 -14.29 14.21
CA LYS A 70 20.73 -13.27 15.20
C LYS A 70 20.41 -13.64 16.64
N ASN A 71 19.66 -14.75 16.90
CA ASN A 71 19.16 -15.10 18.23
C ASN A 71 18.49 -13.90 18.95
N GLU A 72 17.87 -13.01 18.16
CA GLU A 72 17.28 -11.76 18.65
C GLU A 72 15.89 -12.04 19.25
N LYS A 73 15.84 -12.62 20.46
CA LYS A 73 14.64 -12.54 21.33
C LYS A 73 14.57 -11.20 22.09
N LYS A 74 15.16 -10.14 21.53
CA LYS A 74 15.27 -8.83 22.19
C LYS A 74 14.47 -7.81 21.39
N GLU A 75 13.21 -7.73 21.78
CA GLU A 75 12.15 -6.81 21.32
C GLU A 75 11.74 -6.97 19.85
N PRO A 76 10.43 -7.08 19.56
CA PRO A 76 9.97 -7.20 18.18
C PRO A 76 10.21 -5.89 17.42
N LYS A 77 10.93 -5.97 16.31
CA LYS A 77 11.33 -4.79 15.52
C LYS A 77 10.39 -4.48 14.37
N ASP A 78 9.60 -5.46 13.97
CA ASP A 78 8.64 -5.35 12.88
C ASP A 78 7.44 -6.28 13.08
N LEU A 79 6.51 -6.20 12.12
CA LEU A 79 5.27 -6.98 12.12
C LEU A 79 5.53 -8.50 12.16
N LEU A 80 6.58 -8.99 11.49
CA LEU A 80 6.89 -10.42 11.53
C LEU A 80 7.31 -10.81 12.95
N ASP A 81 8.18 -10.01 13.58
CA ASP A 81 8.64 -10.36 14.92
C ASP A 81 7.48 -10.41 15.92
N CYS A 82 6.59 -9.41 15.89
CA CYS A 82 5.37 -9.40 16.71
C CYS A 82 4.50 -10.64 16.45
N TYR A 83 4.33 -11.01 15.17
CA TYR A 83 3.48 -12.14 14.80
C TYR A 83 4.07 -13.48 15.25
N LEU A 84 5.39 -13.67 15.06
CA LEU A 84 6.09 -14.86 15.52
C LEU A 84 6.12 -14.96 17.05
N ASP A 85 6.31 -13.85 17.76
CA ASP A 85 6.25 -13.82 19.22
C ASP A 85 4.85 -14.21 19.72
N GLN A 86 3.79 -13.75 19.06
CA GLN A 86 2.42 -14.15 19.37
C GLN A 86 2.19 -15.64 19.08
N MET A 87 2.73 -16.18 17.99
CA MET A 87 2.68 -17.61 17.67
C MET A 87 3.44 -18.49 18.69
N GLU A 88 4.50 -17.97 19.29
CA GLU A 88 5.30 -18.65 20.34
C GLU A 88 4.67 -18.49 21.74
N SER A 89 3.65 -17.64 21.91
CA SER A 89 3.04 -17.34 23.20
C SER A 89 2.05 -18.41 23.68
N ASP A 90 1.83 -18.50 25.00
CA ASP A 90 0.85 -19.41 25.60
C ASP A 90 -0.61 -19.04 25.25
N GLU A 91 -0.84 -17.86 24.66
CA GLU A 91 -2.14 -17.36 24.20
C GLU A 91 -2.36 -17.57 22.69
N ALA A 92 -1.47 -18.30 22.01
CA ALA A 92 -1.58 -18.56 20.59
C ALA A 92 -2.89 -19.34 20.26
N ASN A 93 -3.76 -18.70 19.48
CA ASN A 93 -4.90 -19.36 18.84
C ASN A 93 -4.47 -20.01 17.51
N GLU A 94 -5.20 -21.02 17.03
CA GLU A 94 -4.99 -21.67 15.72
C GLU A 94 -5.00 -20.67 14.54
N GLU A 95 -5.61 -19.50 14.73
CA GLU A 95 -5.62 -18.38 13.79
C GLU A 95 -4.24 -17.74 13.58
N PHE A 96 -3.31 -17.86 14.53
CA PHE A 96 -1.94 -17.37 14.40
C PHE A 96 -1.07 -18.45 13.76
N ASN A 97 -1.03 -18.44 12.43
CA ASN A 97 -0.24 -19.36 11.63
C ASN A 97 0.40 -18.65 10.43
N MET A 98 1.42 -19.28 9.84
CA MET A 98 2.19 -18.65 8.77
C MET A 98 1.38 -18.39 7.50
N ASP A 99 0.32 -19.15 7.23
CA ASP A 99 -0.51 -18.92 6.05
C ASP A 99 -1.37 -17.66 6.21
N ASN A 100 -1.92 -17.45 7.40
CA ASN A 100 -2.63 -16.22 7.74
C ASN A 100 -1.67 -15.01 7.77
N PHE A 101 -0.43 -15.18 8.22
CA PHE A 101 0.58 -14.12 8.15
C PHE A 101 0.90 -13.72 6.70
N ARG A 102 1.07 -14.71 5.81
CA ARG A 102 1.31 -14.45 4.38
C ARG A 102 0.13 -13.73 3.74
N ALA A 103 -1.09 -14.12 4.06
CA ALA A 103 -2.31 -13.44 3.61
C ALA A 103 -2.36 -11.99 4.13
N LEU A 104 -2.06 -11.77 5.42
CA LEU A 104 -1.98 -10.43 6.02
C LEU A 104 -0.95 -9.54 5.31
N CYS A 105 0.25 -10.05 5.03
CA CYS A 105 1.27 -9.31 4.31
C CYS A 105 0.82 -8.94 2.89
N TYR A 106 0.12 -9.86 2.21
CA TYR A 106 -0.44 -9.60 0.89
C TYR A 106 -1.50 -8.50 0.93
N ASP A 107 -2.45 -8.57 1.87
CA ASP A 107 -3.51 -7.58 2.03
C ASP A 107 -2.94 -6.20 2.37
N LEU A 108 -1.99 -6.12 3.29
CA LEU A 108 -1.32 -4.86 3.66
C LEU A 108 -0.57 -4.24 2.48
N LEU A 109 0.13 -5.05 1.69
CA LEU A 109 0.86 -4.56 0.53
C LEU A 109 -0.10 -4.05 -0.56
N LEU A 110 -1.16 -4.81 -0.86
CA LEU A 110 -2.15 -4.44 -1.86
C LEU A 110 -2.88 -3.15 -1.47
N ALA A 111 -3.36 -3.06 -0.22
CA ALA A 111 -4.05 -1.88 0.28
C ALA A 111 -3.13 -0.64 0.32
N GLY A 112 -1.87 -0.82 0.75
CA GLY A 112 -0.92 0.27 0.89
C GLY A 112 -0.43 0.84 -0.45
N GLN A 113 -0.22 -0.01 -1.45
CA GLN A 113 0.35 0.37 -2.73
C GLN A 113 -0.54 1.34 -3.51
N GLU A 114 -1.84 1.03 -3.68
CA GLU A 114 -2.75 1.89 -4.45
C GLU A 114 -3.06 3.19 -3.72
N THR A 115 -3.39 3.11 -2.42
CA THR A 115 -3.85 4.27 -1.65
C THR A 115 -2.74 5.29 -1.44
N THR A 116 -1.57 4.85 -0.99
CA THR A 116 -0.44 5.74 -0.70
C THR A 116 0.17 6.28 -2.00
N GLY A 117 0.30 5.44 -3.03
CA GLY A 117 0.81 5.84 -4.34
C GLY A 117 -0.05 6.91 -5.01
N ASN A 118 -1.38 6.74 -4.98
CA ASN A 118 -2.32 7.73 -5.49
C ASN A 118 -2.26 9.02 -4.66
N THR A 119 -2.27 8.92 -3.33
CA THR A 119 -2.19 10.09 -2.42
C THR A 119 -0.95 10.93 -2.71
N LEU A 120 0.23 10.31 -2.85
CA LEU A 120 1.47 11.00 -3.18
C LEU A 120 1.43 11.63 -4.58
N SER A 121 0.88 10.92 -5.57
CA SER A 121 0.76 11.44 -6.93
C SER A 121 -0.10 12.70 -7.00
N PHE A 122 -1.24 12.71 -6.32
CA PHE A 122 -2.12 13.88 -6.23
C PHE A 122 -1.50 15.01 -5.40
N LEU A 123 -0.83 14.70 -4.30
CA LEU A 123 -0.11 15.69 -3.50
C LEU A 123 0.92 16.41 -4.36
N VAL A 124 1.76 15.67 -5.11
CA VAL A 124 2.75 16.25 -6.02
C VAL A 124 2.06 17.09 -7.09
N LEU A 125 0.99 16.58 -7.72
CA LEU A 125 0.23 17.33 -8.73
C LEU A 125 -0.31 18.65 -8.16
N TYR A 126 -0.89 18.63 -6.97
CA TYR A 126 -1.42 19.81 -6.30
C TYR A 126 -0.34 20.86 -6.02
N LEU A 127 0.84 20.42 -5.54
CA LEU A 127 1.98 21.30 -5.32
C LEU A 127 2.51 21.92 -6.62
N LEU A 128 2.53 21.15 -7.72
CA LEU A 128 2.92 21.65 -9.03
C LEU A 128 1.95 22.73 -9.56
N LEU A 129 0.65 22.57 -9.30
CA LEU A 129 -0.40 23.49 -9.76
C LEU A 129 -0.48 24.79 -8.94
N ASP A 130 -0.27 24.75 -7.61
CA ASP A 130 -0.21 25.97 -6.78
C ASP A 130 1.16 26.15 -6.14
N GLN A 131 2.04 26.82 -6.89
CA GLN A 131 3.39 27.15 -6.46
C GLN A 131 3.43 27.96 -5.15
N ARG A 132 2.38 28.73 -4.81
CA ARG A 132 2.33 29.48 -3.55
C ARG A 132 2.17 28.53 -2.37
N VAL A 133 1.39 27.45 -2.55
CA VAL A 133 1.24 26.41 -1.53
C VAL A 133 2.54 25.65 -1.37
N GLN A 134 3.19 25.29 -2.48
CA GLN A 134 4.49 24.63 -2.47
C GLN A 134 5.55 25.47 -1.73
N SER A 135 5.72 26.75 -2.06
CA SER A 135 6.71 27.61 -1.40
C SER A 135 6.44 27.78 0.10
N LYS A 136 5.17 27.91 0.51
CA LYS A 136 4.81 28.01 1.93
C LYS A 136 5.11 26.73 2.70
N LEU A 137 4.82 25.58 2.10
CA LEU A 137 5.10 24.27 2.70
C LEU A 137 6.61 24.06 2.82
N GLN A 138 7.37 24.35 1.78
CA GLN A 138 8.83 24.27 1.79
C GLN A 138 9.42 25.19 2.87
N ALA A 139 9.00 26.45 2.95
CA ALA A 139 9.46 27.37 3.98
C ALA A 139 9.15 26.88 5.40
N GLU A 140 7.98 26.26 5.64
CA GLU A 140 7.69 25.65 6.94
C GLU A 140 8.66 24.50 7.25
N LEU A 141 8.90 23.61 6.29
CA LEU A 141 9.82 22.49 6.47
C LEU A 141 11.27 22.95 6.67
N ASP A 142 11.73 23.94 5.90
CA ASP A 142 13.08 24.49 6.03
C ASP A 142 13.29 25.09 7.43
N ASN A 143 12.31 25.85 7.95
CA ASN A 143 12.36 26.37 9.32
C ASN A 143 12.42 25.27 10.38
N LEU A 144 11.73 24.13 10.15
CA LEU A 144 11.78 22.99 11.07
C LEU A 144 13.13 22.25 11.01
N VAL A 145 13.77 22.22 9.83
CA VAL A 145 15.10 21.63 9.63
C VAL A 145 16.18 22.49 10.29
N GLU A 146 16.12 23.81 10.16
CA GLU A 146 17.11 24.70 10.80
C GLU A 146 17.16 24.57 12.33
N GLY A 147 16.07 24.09 12.94
CA GLY A 147 15.97 23.79 14.37
C GLY A 147 16.33 22.35 14.78
N CYS A 148 16.72 21.47 13.84
CA CYS A 148 16.99 20.05 14.09
C CYS A 148 18.34 19.62 13.50
N GLU A 149 19.18 18.97 14.31
CA GLU A 149 20.43 18.36 13.83
C GLU A 149 20.19 17.09 13.00
N GLU A 150 18.97 16.52 13.05
CA GLU A 150 18.55 15.33 12.31
C GLU A 150 17.58 15.65 11.16
N LEU A 151 17.47 14.71 10.21
CA LEU A 151 16.42 14.68 9.19
C LEU A 151 15.03 14.78 9.85
N ILE A 152 14.10 15.51 9.21
CA ILE A 152 12.71 15.63 9.68
C ILE A 152 12.12 14.23 9.88
N GLY A 153 11.65 13.96 11.10
CA GLY A 153 11.02 12.71 11.50
C GLY A 153 9.58 12.90 11.97
N LEU A 154 9.02 11.85 12.57
CA LEU A 154 7.66 11.88 13.09
C LEU A 154 7.52 12.78 14.33
N SER A 155 8.60 13.05 15.05
CA SER A 155 8.60 13.92 16.24
C SER A 155 8.29 15.37 15.92
N GLN A 156 8.66 15.86 14.73
CA GLN A 156 8.36 17.21 14.26
C GLN A 156 6.96 17.34 13.63
N ARG A 157 6.24 16.23 13.40
CA ARG A 157 4.89 16.25 12.81
C ARG A 157 3.92 17.21 13.52
N PRO A 158 3.85 17.29 14.86
CA PRO A 158 2.95 18.22 15.55
C PRO A 158 3.26 19.70 15.29
N GLN A 159 4.50 20.01 14.89
CA GLN A 159 4.96 21.38 14.64
C GLN A 159 4.72 21.81 13.18
N ALA A 160 4.61 20.86 12.26
CA ALA A 160 4.36 21.06 10.83
C ALA A 160 2.87 21.33 10.54
N ASN A 161 2.32 22.40 11.11
CA ASN A 161 0.89 22.73 11.06
C ASN A 161 0.36 22.94 9.64
N TYR A 162 1.09 23.70 8.81
CA TYR A 162 0.69 23.98 7.43
C TYR A 162 0.83 22.75 6.56
N THR A 163 1.91 21.98 6.71
CA THR A 163 2.13 20.71 6.01
C THR A 163 1.04 19.71 6.33
N ASN A 164 0.68 19.55 7.62
CA ASN A 164 -0.47 18.73 8.02
C ASN A 164 -1.77 19.25 7.43
N ALA A 165 -1.99 20.56 7.42
CA ALA A 165 -3.19 21.15 6.81
C ALA A 165 -3.25 20.92 5.30
N VAL A 166 -2.11 20.88 4.59
CA VAL A 166 -2.03 20.57 3.16
C VAL A 166 -2.26 19.10 2.89
N ILE A 167 -1.63 18.20 3.66
CA ILE A 167 -1.83 16.75 3.55
C ILE A 167 -3.28 16.37 3.88
N ASN A 168 -3.85 17.00 4.91
CA ASN A 168 -5.26 16.80 5.30
C ASN A 168 -6.22 17.64 4.45
N ARG A 169 -5.73 18.50 3.55
CA ARG A 169 -6.61 19.31 2.71
C ARG A 169 -7.26 18.38 1.70
N ASP A 170 -8.58 18.27 1.81
CA ASP A 170 -9.36 17.45 0.91
C ASP A 170 -9.64 18.13 -0.43
N PRO A 171 -9.09 17.55 -1.50
CA PRO A 171 -9.89 17.13 -2.64
C PRO A 171 -10.20 15.62 -2.60
N PHE A 172 -9.66 14.88 -1.63
CA PHE A 172 -9.54 13.42 -1.62
C PHE A 172 -10.71 12.69 -0.94
N ILE A 173 -11.18 13.10 0.25
CA ILE A 173 -12.20 12.36 1.02
C ILE A 173 -13.62 12.48 0.44
N LEU A 174 -13.95 13.56 -0.27
CA LEU A 174 -15.28 13.71 -0.90
C LEU A 174 -15.44 12.90 -2.20
N SER A 175 -14.36 12.57 -2.91
CA SER A 175 -14.45 11.92 -4.22
C SER A 175 -14.40 10.39 -4.19
N LEU A 176 -13.85 9.79 -3.12
CA LEU A 176 -13.78 8.33 -2.99
C LEU A 176 -15.05 7.68 -2.43
N SER A 177 -15.98 8.46 -1.88
CA SER A 177 -17.25 7.93 -1.37
C SER A 177 -18.39 7.95 -2.38
N PHE A 178 -18.36 8.78 -3.44
CA PHE A 178 -19.42 8.83 -4.45
C PHE A 178 -18.91 9.28 -5.83
N TYR A 179 -19.06 8.37 -6.82
CA TYR A 179 -19.02 8.52 -8.29
C TYR A 179 -17.74 8.21 -9.08
N PRO A 180 -17.84 7.30 -10.09
CA PRO A 180 -16.88 7.17 -11.17
C PRO A 180 -17.35 7.96 -12.40
N TYR A 181 -16.83 9.15 -12.70
CA TYR A 181 -16.83 9.66 -14.08
C TYR A 181 -15.65 10.62 -14.35
N PRO A 182 -15.10 10.59 -15.59
CA PRO A 182 -14.11 11.55 -16.06
C PRO A 182 -14.82 12.84 -16.50
N PHE A 183 -14.07 13.93 -16.68
CA PHE A 183 -14.49 15.29 -17.02
C PHE A 183 -14.86 16.19 -15.84
N ALA A 184 -13.86 16.92 -15.34
CA ALA A 184 -13.87 18.39 -15.33
C ALA A 184 -12.60 18.93 -14.65
N ILE A 185 -11.51 19.08 -15.41
CA ILE A 185 -10.59 20.18 -15.18
C ILE A 185 -10.94 21.22 -16.24
N LYS A 186 -11.81 22.17 -15.88
CA LYS A 186 -11.80 23.48 -16.51
C LYS A 186 -11.10 24.40 -15.53
N LEU A 187 -9.91 24.82 -15.96
CA LEU A 187 -9.08 25.97 -15.59
C LEU A 187 -9.46 26.68 -14.28
#